data_AF-A0AAU5BFB2-F1
#
_entry.id   AF-A0AAU5BFB2-F1
#
_cell.length_a   1.000
_cell.length_b   1.000
_cell.length_c   1.000
_cell.angle_alpha   90.00
_cell.angle_beta   90.00
_cell.angle_gamma   90.00
#
_symmetry.space_group_name_H-M   'P 1'
#
loop_
_entity.id
_entity.type
_entity.pdbx_description
1 polymer ?
#
loop_
_entity_poly.entity_id
_entity_poly.type
_entity_poly.pdbx_seq_one_letter_code
_entity_poly.pdbx_strand_id
1 'polypeptide(L)'
;MSFGVKSRSTRGICVAVALLAIGASGCSVAESAKEGIKKAARQKSVFDLKQGDCYNPNSKPLAEGETGEEFAIEVVPCTEAHDGQVYGEFKIEEGDGTYPGDDAIVEAADTRCPAEELKFAPDTWAVPAGVSGSYYQPTKESWSTGDRLITCTYTKDSGKITGSLKSKPMNADQLAYLKGSGALYEALWANQPEADAVEDDLDGYKAQATAVNAALDTHVAALQGIDQPETVKLREQLTKANEAWKKAANAADVDSFYIAYDAAFTGIDPSKSVAARKELGLSTAVPADEAEVWAG
;
A
#
# COMPACT_ATOMS: atom_id res chain seq x y z
N MET A 1 1.22 -8.98 3.67
CA MET A 1 1.65 -10.12 2.83
C MET A 1 1.35 -9.71 1.39
N SER A 2 2.38 -9.39 0.61
CA SER A 2 2.23 -8.93 -0.78
C SER A 2 2.26 -10.11 -1.74
N PHE A 3 1.46 -10.05 -2.81
CA PHE A 3 1.36 -11.10 -3.81
C PHE A 3 2.02 -10.67 -5.12
N GLY A 4 2.98 -11.47 -5.61
CA GLY A 4 3.66 -11.24 -6.87
C GLY A 4 3.04 -12.02 -8.03
N VAL A 5 2.69 -11.33 -9.11
CA VAL A 5 2.27 -11.96 -10.37
C VAL A 5 3.44 -11.87 -11.37
N LYS A 6 3.86 -13.02 -11.89
CA LYS A 6 4.95 -13.14 -12.87
C LYS A 6 4.46 -12.66 -14.24
N SER A 7 5.36 -12.19 -15.11
CA SER A 7 5.00 -11.87 -16.50
C SER A 7 6.04 -12.40 -17.49
N ARG A 8 5.59 -12.82 -18.67
CA ARG A 8 6.44 -13.27 -19.78
C ARG A 8 6.11 -12.48 -21.04
N SER A 9 7.04 -12.42 -22.00
CA SER A 9 6.86 -11.75 -23.29
C SER A 9 6.65 -12.77 -24.40
N THR A 10 5.62 -12.60 -25.23
CA THR A 10 5.48 -13.33 -26.49
C THR A 10 5.37 -12.35 -27.66
N ARG A 11 6.50 -12.08 -28.30
CA ARG A 11 6.50 -11.54 -29.66
C ARG A 11 6.03 -12.65 -30.61
N GLY A 12 4.84 -12.49 -31.20
CA GLY A 12 4.52 -13.09 -32.50
C GLY A 12 3.36 -14.08 -32.58
N ILE A 13 2.15 -13.70 -32.18
CA ILE A 13 0.93 -14.44 -32.58
C ILE A 13 0.02 -13.52 -33.39
N CYS A 14 -0.04 -13.77 -34.71
CA CYS A 14 -1.03 -13.16 -35.61
C CYS A 14 -2.38 -13.86 -35.43
N VAL A 15 -3.40 -13.14 -34.96
CA VAL A 15 -4.78 -13.67 -34.87
C VAL A 15 -5.53 -13.26 -36.15
N ALA A 16 -5.99 -14.26 -36.91
CA ALA A 16 -6.88 -14.06 -38.05
C ALA A 16 -8.35 -13.97 -37.57
N VAL A 17 -9.08 -12.94 -38.00
CA VAL A 17 -10.50 -12.73 -37.66
C VAL A 17 -11.38 -13.27 -38.78
N ALA A 18 -12.22 -14.26 -38.49
CA ALA A 18 -13.27 -14.74 -39.38
C ALA A 18 -14.60 -14.01 -39.09
N LEU A 19 -15.18 -13.38 -40.11
CA LEU A 19 -16.49 -12.70 -40.03
C LEU A 19 -17.63 -13.69 -40.33
N LEU A 20 -18.53 -13.91 -39.38
CA LEU A 20 -19.77 -14.69 -39.54
C LEU A 20 -21.01 -13.79 -39.54
N ALA A 21 -21.95 -14.11 -40.44
CA ALA A 21 -23.14 -13.32 -40.79
C ALA A 21 -24.27 -13.40 -39.73
N ILE A 22 -25.00 -12.28 -39.57
CA ILE A 22 -25.99 -12.02 -38.51
C ILE A 22 -27.42 -12.40 -38.97
N GLY A 23 -28.14 -13.16 -38.12
CA GLY A 23 -29.58 -13.40 -38.23
C GLY A 23 -30.35 -13.01 -36.96
N ALA A 24 -31.28 -12.06 -37.09
CA ALA A 24 -32.47 -11.74 -36.28
C ALA A 24 -32.47 -12.02 -34.75
N SER A 25 -31.39 -11.70 -34.05
CA SER A 25 -31.30 -11.53 -32.58
C SER A 25 -30.41 -10.31 -32.27
N GLY A 26 -30.68 -9.21 -32.98
CA GLY A 26 -29.66 -8.23 -33.38
C GLY A 26 -29.17 -7.22 -32.32
N CYS A 27 -29.89 -6.95 -31.24
CA CYS A 27 -29.43 -5.95 -30.26
C CYS A 27 -28.34 -6.51 -29.33
N SER A 28 -28.57 -7.67 -28.70
CA SER A 28 -27.64 -8.23 -27.71
C SER A 28 -26.33 -8.71 -28.34
N VAL A 29 -26.38 -9.25 -29.55
CA VAL A 29 -25.18 -9.70 -30.29
C VAL A 29 -24.36 -8.50 -30.79
N ALA A 30 -25.01 -7.42 -31.25
CA ALA A 30 -24.32 -6.21 -31.68
C ALA A 30 -23.66 -5.46 -30.50
N GLU A 31 -24.31 -5.40 -29.34
CA GLU A 31 -23.71 -4.81 -28.14
C GLU A 31 -22.55 -5.65 -27.60
N SER A 32 -22.70 -6.98 -27.55
CA SER A 32 -21.61 -7.88 -27.16
C SER A 32 -20.40 -7.78 -28.12
N ALA A 33 -20.66 -7.65 -29.43
CA ALA A 33 -19.60 -7.44 -30.42
C ALA A 33 -18.90 -6.08 -30.25
N LYS A 34 -19.64 -5.01 -29.95
CA LYS A 34 -19.07 -3.68 -29.69
C LYS A 34 -18.20 -3.69 -28.43
N GLU A 35 -18.66 -4.30 -27.34
CA GLU A 35 -17.86 -4.44 -26.12
C GLU A 35 -16.60 -5.29 -26.36
N GLY A 36 -16.71 -6.37 -27.14
CA GLY A 36 -15.54 -7.16 -27.54
C GLY A 36 -14.49 -6.37 -28.32
N ILE A 37 -14.92 -5.54 -29.27
CA ILE A 37 -14.02 -4.65 -30.04
C ILE A 37 -13.38 -3.60 -29.13
N LYS A 38 -14.17 -3.00 -28.24
CA LYS A 38 -13.70 -2.00 -27.27
C LYS A 38 -12.65 -2.58 -26.33
N LYS A 39 -12.91 -3.78 -25.77
CA LYS A 39 -11.96 -4.49 -24.92
C LYS A 39 -10.67 -4.84 -25.67
N ALA A 40 -10.78 -5.33 -26.91
CA ALA A 40 -9.62 -5.63 -27.75
C ALA A 40 -8.77 -4.38 -28.04
N ALA A 41 -9.40 -3.24 -28.31
CA ALA A 41 -8.72 -1.97 -28.55
C ALA A 41 -8.03 -1.39 -27.30
N ARG A 42 -8.43 -1.82 -26.11
CA ARG A 42 -7.88 -1.41 -24.80
C ARG A 42 -6.78 -2.33 -24.29
N GLN A 43 -6.49 -3.41 -25.00
CA GLN A 43 -5.41 -4.33 -24.61
C GLN A 43 -4.07 -3.64 -24.77
N LYS A 44 -3.27 -3.65 -23.71
CA LYS A 44 -1.87 -3.26 -23.71
C LYS A 44 -1.03 -4.40 -23.16
N SER A 45 0.28 -4.38 -23.42
CA SER A 45 1.18 -5.25 -22.69
C SER A 45 1.19 -4.88 -21.21
N VAL A 46 1.31 -5.86 -20.31
CA VAL A 46 1.46 -5.56 -18.88
C VAL A 46 2.74 -4.74 -18.60
N PHE A 47 3.77 -4.87 -19.45
CA PHE A 47 5.00 -4.07 -19.39
C PHE A 47 4.80 -2.59 -19.75
N ASP A 48 3.68 -2.26 -20.41
CA ASP A 48 3.35 -0.89 -20.82
C ASP A 48 2.48 -0.16 -19.79
N LEU A 49 2.12 -0.82 -18.68
CA LEU A 49 1.43 -0.18 -17.57
C LEU A 49 2.24 0.99 -17.02
N LYS A 50 1.52 2.08 -16.68
CA LYS A 50 2.10 3.29 -16.11
C LYS A 50 1.38 3.69 -14.84
N GLN A 51 2.11 4.39 -13.96
CA GLN A 51 1.51 4.99 -12.76
C GLN A 51 0.22 5.75 -13.09
N GLY A 52 -0.87 5.38 -12.42
CA GLY A 52 -2.21 5.92 -12.60
C GLY A 52 -3.12 5.08 -13.49
N ASP A 53 -2.60 4.15 -14.30
CA ASP A 53 -3.41 3.28 -15.15
C ASP A 53 -4.33 2.40 -14.29
N CYS A 54 -5.61 2.39 -14.65
CA CYS A 54 -6.63 1.49 -14.09
C CYS A 54 -6.87 0.35 -15.06
N TYR A 55 -6.95 -0.88 -14.57
CA TYR A 55 -6.89 -2.04 -15.43
C TYR A 55 -7.72 -3.23 -14.94
N ASN A 56 -8.03 -4.13 -15.88
CA ASN A 56 -8.58 -5.46 -15.61
C ASN A 56 -7.63 -6.53 -16.18
N PRO A 57 -7.09 -7.45 -15.35
CA PRO A 57 -6.37 -8.63 -15.81
C PRO A 57 -7.27 -9.49 -16.70
N ASN A 58 -6.65 -10.17 -17.67
CA ASN A 58 -7.31 -11.19 -18.45
C ASN A 58 -7.30 -12.54 -17.73
N SER A 59 -6.31 -12.76 -16.86
CA SER A 59 -6.25 -13.90 -15.96
C SER A 59 -7.33 -13.83 -14.89
N LYS A 60 -7.69 -14.99 -14.34
CA LYS A 60 -8.54 -15.05 -13.15
C LYS A 60 -7.78 -14.49 -11.94
N PRO A 61 -8.49 -13.98 -10.92
CA PRO A 61 -7.89 -13.69 -9.63
C PRO A 61 -7.14 -14.92 -9.12
N LEU A 62 -5.92 -14.70 -8.64
CA LEU A 62 -5.10 -15.74 -8.03
C LEU A 62 -5.53 -15.94 -6.58
N ALA A 63 -5.48 -17.18 -6.10
CA ALA A 63 -5.63 -17.43 -4.67
C ALA A 63 -4.36 -16.97 -3.92
N GLU A 64 -4.49 -16.83 -2.60
CA GLU A 64 -3.37 -16.52 -1.72
C GLU A 64 -2.21 -17.51 -1.91
N GLY A 65 -1.01 -17.00 -2.16
CA GLY A 65 0.20 -17.81 -2.40
C GLY A 65 0.35 -18.37 -3.83
N GLU A 66 -0.59 -18.09 -4.74
CA GLU A 66 -0.45 -18.46 -6.14
C GLU A 66 0.29 -17.38 -6.96
N THR A 67 1.18 -17.81 -7.85
CA THR A 67 1.80 -16.94 -8.85
C THR A 67 1.15 -17.18 -10.21
N GLY A 68 0.68 -16.10 -10.85
CA GLY A 68 0.13 -16.15 -12.22
C GLY A 68 1.08 -15.57 -13.25
N GLU A 69 0.76 -15.78 -14.53
CA GLU A 69 1.39 -15.08 -15.65
C GLU A 69 0.37 -14.20 -16.37
N GLU A 70 0.70 -12.91 -16.55
CA GLU A 70 -0.10 -11.99 -17.37
C GLU A 70 0.75 -11.39 -18.48
N PHE A 71 0.20 -11.32 -19.69
CA PHE A 71 0.92 -10.83 -20.89
C PHE A 71 0.30 -9.55 -21.42
N ALA A 72 -1.02 -9.50 -21.41
CA ALA A 72 -1.82 -8.41 -21.93
C ALA A 72 -2.89 -8.07 -20.89
N ILE A 73 -3.21 -6.80 -20.79
CA ILE A 73 -4.13 -6.30 -19.78
C ILE A 73 -5.06 -5.27 -20.40
N GLU A 74 -6.32 -5.27 -19.97
CA GLU A 74 -7.26 -4.26 -20.40
C GLU A 74 -7.05 -2.99 -19.58
N VAL A 75 -6.62 -1.90 -20.21
CA VAL A 75 -6.55 -0.59 -19.53
C VAL A 75 -7.85 0.19 -19.77
N VAL A 76 -8.49 0.61 -18.68
CA VAL A 76 -9.79 1.28 -18.68
C VAL A 76 -9.70 2.65 -18.00
N PRO A 77 -10.61 3.59 -18.30
CA PRO A 77 -10.74 4.81 -17.51
C PRO A 77 -11.03 4.46 -16.05
N CYS A 78 -10.37 5.12 -15.09
CA CYS A 78 -10.59 4.86 -13.66
C CYS A 78 -12.01 5.14 -13.17
N THR A 79 -12.82 5.88 -13.94
CA THR A 79 -14.25 6.07 -13.68
C THR A 79 -15.08 4.81 -13.96
N GLU A 80 -14.56 3.89 -14.77
CA GLU A 80 -15.12 2.55 -14.95
C GLU A 80 -14.63 1.63 -13.82
N ALA A 81 -15.44 0.65 -13.44
CA ALA A 81 -15.07 -0.33 -12.44
C ALA A 81 -13.88 -1.18 -12.93
N HIS A 82 -12.86 -1.36 -12.10
CA HIS A 82 -11.62 -2.04 -12.47
C HIS A 82 -11.06 -2.90 -11.32
N ASP A 83 -10.20 -3.86 -11.64
CA ASP A 83 -9.59 -4.77 -10.67
C ASP A 83 -8.38 -4.15 -9.96
N GLY A 84 -7.61 -3.33 -10.68
CA GLY A 84 -6.41 -2.75 -10.12
C GLY A 84 -6.02 -1.39 -10.69
N GLN A 85 -5.18 -0.70 -9.93
CA GLN A 85 -4.61 0.59 -10.32
C GLN A 85 -3.12 0.63 -10.02
N VAL A 86 -2.31 1.01 -11.00
CA VAL A 86 -0.88 1.18 -10.83
C VAL A 86 -0.61 2.43 -10.00
N TYR A 87 0.17 2.32 -8.92
CA TYR A 87 0.55 3.47 -8.09
C TYR A 87 2.04 3.81 -8.19
N GLY A 88 2.88 2.92 -8.73
CA GLY A 88 4.30 3.17 -8.91
C GLY A 88 4.96 2.17 -9.85
N GLU A 89 6.14 2.53 -10.34
CA GLU A 89 6.98 1.66 -11.16
C GLU A 89 8.45 1.96 -10.90
N PHE A 90 9.30 0.93 -10.88
CA PHE A 90 10.75 1.10 -10.78
C PHE A 90 11.49 -0.05 -11.44
N LYS A 91 12.76 0.19 -11.80
CA LYS A 91 13.63 -0.85 -12.34
C LYS A 91 14.59 -1.38 -11.27
N ILE A 92 14.88 -2.67 -11.35
CA ILE A 92 15.97 -3.28 -10.61
C ILE A 92 17.26 -2.96 -11.35
N GLU A 93 18.12 -2.16 -10.73
CA GLU A 93 19.37 -1.66 -11.29
C GLU A 93 20.58 -2.55 -10.90
N GLU A 94 20.39 -3.56 -10.04
CA GLU A 94 21.49 -4.34 -9.47
C GLU A 94 22.09 -5.39 -10.42
N GLY A 95 23.42 -5.53 -10.35
CA GLY A 95 24.19 -6.65 -10.90
C GLY A 95 24.91 -6.41 -12.23
N ASP A 96 25.41 -7.49 -12.81
CA ASP A 96 26.03 -7.58 -14.14
C ASP A 96 25.00 -7.81 -15.26
N GLY A 97 23.71 -7.65 -14.94
CA GLY A 97 22.58 -7.98 -15.80
C GLY A 97 22.07 -9.41 -15.67
N THR A 98 22.67 -10.25 -14.82
CA THR A 98 22.17 -11.60 -14.50
C THR A 98 20.87 -11.56 -13.70
N TYR A 99 20.03 -12.58 -13.85
CA TYR A 99 18.78 -12.71 -13.09
C TYR A 99 19.09 -12.90 -11.59
N PRO A 100 18.63 -12.01 -10.70
CA PRO A 100 18.99 -12.07 -9.27
C PRO A 100 18.26 -13.19 -8.52
N GLY A 101 17.22 -13.79 -9.11
CA GLY A 101 16.35 -14.75 -8.44
C GLY A 101 15.03 -14.11 -8.00
N ASP A 102 14.00 -14.94 -7.81
CA ASP A 102 12.66 -14.46 -7.45
C ASP A 102 12.66 -13.78 -6.07
N ASP A 103 13.34 -14.35 -5.09
CA ASP A 103 13.36 -13.86 -3.70
C ASP A 103 13.93 -12.44 -3.62
N ALA A 104 15.03 -12.17 -4.34
CA ALA A 104 15.63 -10.84 -4.39
C ALA A 104 14.73 -9.79 -5.08
N ILE A 105 13.94 -10.21 -6.07
CA ILE A 105 12.96 -9.34 -6.74
C ILE A 105 11.80 -9.03 -5.80
N VAL A 106 11.31 -10.04 -5.08
CA VAL A 106 10.26 -9.90 -4.06
C VAL A 106 10.71 -8.96 -2.95
N GLU A 107 11.91 -9.14 -2.41
CA GLU A 107 12.47 -8.26 -1.37
C GLU A 107 12.56 -6.80 -1.86
N ALA A 108 13.00 -6.59 -3.11
CA ALA A 108 13.04 -5.27 -3.71
C ALA A 108 11.64 -4.66 -3.88
N ALA A 109 10.63 -5.46 -4.27
CA ALA A 109 9.24 -5.03 -4.39
C ALA A 109 8.64 -4.68 -3.02
N ASP A 110 8.78 -5.55 -2.02
CA ASP A 110 8.27 -5.35 -0.67
C ASP A 110 8.91 -4.16 0.03
N THR A 111 10.14 -3.79 -0.35
CA THR A 111 10.80 -2.58 0.16
C THR A 111 10.31 -1.31 -0.56
N ARG A 112 10.23 -1.34 -1.89
CA ARG A 112 10.04 -0.11 -2.68
C ARG A 112 8.58 0.22 -3.00
N CYS A 113 7.73 -0.78 -3.17
CA CYS A 113 6.32 -0.56 -3.48
C CYS A 113 5.60 0.21 -2.37
N PRO A 114 5.75 -0.09 -1.07
CA PRO A 114 5.14 0.71 0.00
C PRO A 114 5.56 2.19 -0.05
N ALA A 115 6.82 2.47 -0.40
CA ALA A 115 7.31 3.83 -0.55
C ALA A 115 6.69 4.57 -1.77
N GLU A 116 6.41 3.86 -2.87
CA GLU A 116 5.67 4.43 -4.01
C GLU A 116 4.18 4.63 -3.68
N GLU A 117 3.58 3.74 -2.90
CA GLU A 117 2.21 3.87 -2.39
C GLU A 117 2.06 5.17 -1.58
N LEU A 118 2.95 5.45 -0.62
CA LEU A 118 2.91 6.69 0.16
C LEU A 118 3.10 7.96 -0.67
N LYS A 119 3.70 7.87 -1.87
CA LYS A 119 3.76 9.01 -2.80
C LYS A 119 2.47 9.21 -3.59
N PHE A 120 1.76 8.10 -3.89
CA PHE A 120 0.56 8.11 -4.71
C PHE A 120 -0.72 8.36 -3.90
N ALA A 121 -0.82 7.76 -2.72
CA ALA A 121 -1.90 7.85 -1.76
C ALA A 121 -1.35 8.00 -0.32
N PRO A 122 -0.72 9.14 0.01
CA PRO A 122 -0.12 9.37 1.34
C PRO A 122 -1.09 9.24 2.52
N ASP A 123 -2.40 9.40 2.29
CA ASP A 123 -3.42 9.13 3.30
C ASP A 123 -3.94 7.70 3.14
N THR A 124 -3.28 6.75 3.82
CA THR A 124 -3.62 5.32 3.75
C THR A 124 -5.04 5.03 4.26
N TRP A 125 -5.58 5.84 5.18
CA TRP A 125 -6.97 5.72 5.64
C TRP A 125 -8.01 6.12 4.58
N ALA A 126 -7.58 6.76 3.49
CA ALA A 126 -8.43 7.05 2.34
C ALA A 126 -8.51 5.87 1.36
N VAL A 127 -7.62 4.88 1.50
CA VAL A 127 -7.66 3.65 0.70
C VAL A 127 -8.85 2.80 1.18
N PRO A 128 -9.78 2.39 0.29
CA PRO A 128 -10.95 1.63 0.69
C PRO A 128 -10.60 0.27 1.30
N ALA A 129 -11.41 -0.20 2.25
CA ALA A 129 -11.25 -1.52 2.85
C ALA A 129 -11.21 -2.65 1.79
N GLY A 130 -10.33 -3.63 2.02
CA GLY A 130 -10.08 -4.76 1.13
C GLY A 130 -9.26 -4.40 -0.11
N VAL A 131 -8.77 -3.17 -0.24
CA VAL A 131 -7.76 -2.79 -1.23
C VAL A 131 -6.38 -2.93 -0.60
N SER A 132 -5.46 -3.61 -1.30
CA SER A 132 -4.11 -3.90 -0.83
C SER A 132 -3.09 -3.73 -1.95
N GLY A 133 -1.81 -3.59 -1.58
CA GLY A 133 -0.70 -3.57 -2.51
C GLY A 133 -0.37 -4.96 -3.08
N SER A 134 -0.09 -4.99 -4.38
CA SER A 134 0.42 -6.12 -5.14
C SER A 134 1.41 -5.59 -6.19
N TYR A 135 2.07 -6.46 -6.93
CA TYR A 135 2.98 -6.05 -7.98
C TYR A 135 3.08 -7.06 -9.12
N TYR A 136 3.38 -6.54 -10.31
CA TYR A 136 3.93 -7.31 -11.40
C TYR A 136 5.44 -7.24 -11.37
N GLN A 137 6.09 -8.38 -11.58
CA GLN A 137 7.54 -8.51 -11.53
C GLN A 137 8.10 -9.26 -12.75
N PRO A 138 9.38 -9.04 -13.11
CA PRO A 138 9.99 -9.75 -14.23
C PRO A 138 10.16 -11.24 -13.89
N THR A 139 10.16 -12.07 -14.94
CA THR A 139 10.54 -13.48 -14.87
C THR A 139 11.99 -13.66 -15.33
N LYS A 140 12.57 -14.82 -15.06
CA LYS A 140 13.88 -15.18 -15.63
C LYS A 140 13.90 -15.05 -17.15
N GLU A 141 12.81 -15.43 -17.82
CA GLU A 141 12.65 -15.34 -19.26
C GLU A 141 12.57 -13.87 -19.73
N SER A 142 11.69 -13.04 -19.14
CA SER A 142 11.59 -11.63 -19.54
C SER A 142 12.88 -10.86 -19.23
N TRP A 143 13.55 -11.22 -18.13
CA TRP A 143 14.85 -10.68 -17.75
C TRP A 143 15.93 -10.95 -18.78
N SER A 144 15.95 -12.14 -19.38
CA SER A 144 16.90 -12.47 -20.47
C SER A 144 16.73 -11.55 -21.70
N THR A 145 15.56 -10.93 -21.85
CA THR A 145 15.24 -9.98 -22.92
C THR A 145 15.29 -8.50 -22.50
N GLY A 146 15.77 -8.22 -21.28
CA GLY A 146 16.02 -6.86 -20.78
C GLY A 146 14.91 -6.29 -19.89
N ASP A 147 13.89 -7.07 -19.53
CA ASP A 147 12.87 -6.63 -18.57
C ASP A 147 13.46 -6.59 -17.15
N ARG A 148 13.30 -5.43 -16.51
CA ARG A 148 13.78 -5.14 -15.15
C ARG A 148 12.71 -4.45 -14.33
N LEU A 149 11.51 -4.31 -14.86
CA LEU A 149 10.48 -3.41 -14.33
C LEU A 149 9.64 -4.12 -13.28
N ILE A 150 9.56 -3.54 -12.09
CA ILE A 150 8.51 -3.84 -11.12
C ILE A 150 7.44 -2.77 -11.26
N THR A 151 6.19 -3.20 -11.36
CA THR A 151 5.01 -2.34 -11.43
C THR A 151 4.17 -2.59 -10.19
N CYS A 152 4.09 -1.59 -9.30
CA CYS A 152 3.36 -1.68 -8.05
C CYS A 152 1.91 -1.23 -8.24
N THR A 153 0.97 -2.04 -7.74
CA THR A 153 -0.46 -1.91 -8.05
C THR A 153 -1.32 -2.10 -6.83
N TYR A 154 -2.41 -1.34 -6.74
CA TYR A 154 -3.52 -1.68 -5.86
C TYR A 154 -4.39 -2.74 -6.51
N THR A 155 -4.83 -3.71 -5.72
CA THR A 155 -5.83 -4.70 -6.07
C THR A 155 -6.86 -4.81 -4.96
N LYS A 156 -8.04 -5.38 -5.24
CA LYS A 156 -9.09 -5.56 -4.23
C LYS A 156 -9.44 -7.04 -4.04
N ASP A 157 -9.51 -7.49 -2.79
CA ASP A 157 -9.78 -8.89 -2.43
C ASP A 157 -11.12 -9.39 -3.00
N SER A 158 -12.12 -8.51 -3.05
CA SER A 158 -13.41 -8.80 -3.67
C SER A 158 -14.06 -7.56 -4.29
N GLY A 159 -14.77 -7.80 -5.39
CA GLY A 159 -15.43 -6.75 -6.16
C GLY A 159 -14.46 -5.95 -7.02
N LYS A 160 -14.81 -4.69 -7.30
CA LYS A 160 -14.04 -3.78 -8.15
C LYS A 160 -13.75 -2.47 -7.42
N ILE A 161 -12.68 -1.81 -7.82
CA ILE A 161 -12.38 -0.43 -7.47
C ILE A 161 -13.16 0.47 -8.43
N THR A 162 -13.68 1.60 -7.94
CA THR A 162 -14.33 2.63 -8.76
C THR A 162 -13.77 3.99 -8.39
N GLY A 163 -13.35 4.76 -9.39
CA GLY A 163 -12.60 5.99 -9.20
C GLY A 163 -11.10 5.71 -9.04
N SER A 164 -10.30 6.77 -9.16
CA SER A 164 -8.86 6.68 -8.89
C SER A 164 -8.59 6.78 -7.39
N LEU A 165 -7.67 5.95 -6.91
CA LEU A 165 -7.10 5.98 -5.57
C LEU A 165 -6.00 7.03 -5.40
N LYS A 166 -5.59 7.71 -6.49
CA LYS A 166 -4.59 8.77 -6.42
C LYS A 166 -5.07 9.88 -5.50
N SER A 167 -4.25 10.29 -4.56
CA SER A 167 -4.60 11.39 -3.68
C SER A 167 -4.80 12.68 -4.48
N LYS A 168 -5.69 13.52 -3.98
CA LYS A 168 -5.72 14.93 -4.40
C LYS A 168 -4.41 15.61 -3.96
N PRO A 169 -4.02 16.72 -4.59
CA PRO A 169 -2.90 17.52 -4.12
C PRO A 169 -3.09 17.87 -2.64
N MET A 170 -2.05 17.64 -1.84
CA MET A 170 -2.05 17.91 -0.41
C MET A 170 -1.26 19.18 -0.10
N ASN A 171 -1.66 19.88 0.96
CA ASN A 171 -0.91 21.02 1.49
C ASN A 171 0.23 20.56 2.42
N ALA A 172 1.07 21.50 2.86
CA ALA A 172 2.22 21.21 3.72
C ALA A 172 1.81 20.61 5.08
N ASP A 173 0.74 21.10 5.69
CA ASP A 173 0.25 20.65 7.00
C ASP A 173 -0.25 19.19 6.94
N GLN A 174 -1.00 18.84 5.90
CA GLN A 174 -1.46 17.48 5.62
C GLN A 174 -0.29 16.52 5.43
N LEU A 175 0.70 16.90 4.63
CA LEU A 175 1.90 16.08 4.39
C LEU A 175 2.76 15.94 5.65
N ALA A 176 2.91 17.01 6.44
CA ALA A 176 3.65 16.97 7.70
C ALA A 176 2.99 16.03 8.70
N TYR A 177 1.65 16.10 8.81
CA TYR A 177 0.88 15.18 9.64
C TYR A 177 1.06 13.73 9.18
N LEU A 178 0.76 13.41 7.91
CA LEU A 178 0.76 12.04 7.38
C LEU A 178 2.15 11.41 7.43
N LYS A 179 3.20 12.17 7.12
CA LYS A 179 4.58 11.69 7.21
C LYS A 179 4.93 11.29 8.64
N GLY A 180 4.58 12.13 9.62
CA GLY A 180 4.89 11.86 11.02
C GLY A 180 4.06 10.71 11.60
N SER A 181 2.76 10.62 11.29
CA SER A 181 1.90 9.52 11.74
C SER A 181 2.30 8.19 11.08
N GLY A 182 2.67 8.20 9.79
CA GLY A 182 3.16 7.02 9.09
C GLY A 182 4.49 6.51 9.67
N ALA A 183 5.45 7.41 9.93
CA ALA A 183 6.72 7.05 10.55
C ALA A 183 6.55 6.52 11.98
N LEU A 184 5.56 7.02 12.73
CA LEU A 184 5.19 6.50 14.05
C LEU A 184 4.68 5.05 13.95
N TYR A 185 3.74 4.79 13.03
CA TYR A 185 3.22 3.45 12.78
C TYR A 185 4.33 2.49 12.36
N GLU A 186 5.16 2.89 11.40
CA GLU A 186 6.32 2.09 10.95
C GLU A 186 7.28 1.78 12.10
N ALA A 187 7.63 2.77 12.93
CA ALA A 187 8.51 2.56 14.08
C ALA A 187 7.93 1.55 15.08
N LEU A 188 6.61 1.54 15.29
CA LEU A 188 5.95 0.58 16.17
C LEU A 188 6.05 -0.85 15.62
N TRP A 189 5.67 -1.06 14.35
CA TRP A 189 5.57 -2.41 13.78
C TRP A 189 6.91 -2.98 13.33
N ALA A 190 7.80 -2.18 12.75
CA ALA A 190 9.11 -2.64 12.31
C ALA A 190 10.04 -3.01 13.48
N ASN A 191 9.71 -2.57 14.70
CA ASN A 191 10.47 -2.88 15.91
C ASN A 191 9.65 -3.75 16.89
N GLN A 192 8.58 -4.41 16.45
CA GLN A 192 7.89 -5.41 17.26
C GLN A 192 8.87 -6.52 17.70
N PRO A 193 8.97 -6.84 19.00
CA PRO A 193 9.77 -7.96 19.48
C PRO A 193 9.27 -9.30 18.92
N GLU A 194 10.18 -10.27 18.76
CA GLU A 194 9.81 -11.63 18.34
C GLU A 194 9.07 -12.40 19.45
N ALA A 195 9.35 -12.06 20.72
CA ALA A 195 8.68 -12.65 21.87
C ALA A 195 7.37 -11.90 22.17
N ASP A 196 6.29 -12.65 22.38
CA ASP A 196 4.97 -12.09 22.66
C ASP A 196 4.85 -11.49 24.09
N ALA A 197 5.74 -11.89 25.00
CA ALA A 197 5.72 -11.46 26.41
C ALA A 197 6.94 -10.58 26.74
N VAL A 198 6.70 -9.48 27.47
CA VAL A 198 7.77 -8.54 27.87
C VAL A 198 8.78 -9.22 28.81
N GLU A 199 8.33 -10.19 29.61
CA GLU A 199 9.17 -10.99 30.49
C GLU A 199 10.23 -11.78 29.74
N ASP A 200 9.93 -12.19 28.51
CA ASP A 200 10.79 -13.02 27.68
C ASP A 200 11.78 -12.18 26.86
N ASP A 201 11.47 -10.90 26.58
CA ASP A 201 12.34 -9.99 25.83
C ASP A 201 12.20 -8.50 26.20
N LEU A 202 12.45 -8.16 27.47
CA LEU A 202 12.36 -6.77 27.92
C LEU A 202 13.28 -5.82 27.12
N ASP A 203 14.44 -6.29 26.68
CA ASP A 203 15.39 -5.47 25.92
C ASP A 203 14.87 -5.15 24.50
N GLY A 204 14.23 -6.11 23.82
CA GLY A 204 13.55 -5.88 22.54
C GLY A 204 12.40 -4.88 22.66
N TYR A 205 11.55 -5.04 23.68
CA TYR A 205 10.46 -4.09 23.97
C TYR A 205 10.97 -2.68 24.29
N LYS A 206 12.11 -2.56 24.98
CA LYS A 206 12.78 -1.26 25.21
C LYS A 206 13.37 -0.66 23.94
N ALA A 207 13.88 -1.50 23.03
CA ALA A 207 14.34 -1.05 21.72
C ALA A 207 13.18 -0.50 20.87
N GLN A 208 12.04 -1.20 20.83
CA GLN A 208 10.80 -0.70 20.22
C GLN A 208 10.41 0.66 20.80
N ALA A 209 10.37 0.76 22.13
CA ALA A 209 10.00 1.98 22.81
C ALA A 209 10.93 3.15 22.48
N THR A 210 12.23 2.88 22.28
CA THR A 210 13.21 3.87 21.84
C THR A 210 12.94 4.36 20.42
N ALA A 211 12.63 3.45 19.49
CA ALA A 211 12.30 3.80 18.10
C ALA A 211 11.00 4.63 18.02
N VAL A 212 9.96 4.22 18.74
CA VAL A 212 8.68 4.93 18.79
C VAL A 212 8.83 6.32 19.42
N ASN A 213 9.61 6.44 20.52
CA ASN A 213 9.93 7.74 21.13
C ASN A 213 10.60 8.70 20.11
N ALA A 214 11.58 8.23 19.35
CA ALA A 214 12.25 9.05 18.34
C ALA A 214 11.31 9.48 17.19
N ALA A 215 10.40 8.59 16.75
CA ALA A 215 9.39 8.90 15.75
C ALA A 215 8.38 9.93 16.26
N LEU A 216 7.93 9.79 17.51
CA LEU A 216 7.03 10.75 18.16
C LEU A 216 7.68 12.13 18.33
N ASP A 217 8.94 12.21 18.75
CA ASP A 217 9.68 13.47 18.81
C ASP A 217 9.65 14.20 17.45
N THR A 218 9.93 13.46 16.38
CA THR A 218 9.90 13.98 15.00
C THR A 218 8.49 14.42 14.60
N HIS A 219 7.47 13.63 14.91
CA HIS A 219 6.08 13.94 14.58
C HIS A 219 5.58 15.17 15.33
N VAL A 220 5.79 15.24 16.65
CA VAL A 220 5.43 16.38 17.50
C VAL A 220 6.12 17.65 17.01
N ALA A 221 7.40 17.58 16.65
CA ALA A 221 8.14 18.69 16.07
C ALA A 221 7.53 19.16 14.74
N ALA A 222 7.18 18.23 13.84
CA ALA A 222 6.57 18.54 12.55
C ALA A 222 5.19 19.22 12.70
N LEU A 223 4.45 18.89 13.77
CA LEU A 223 3.15 19.51 14.05
C LEU A 223 3.26 20.90 14.69
N GLN A 224 4.43 21.37 15.14
CA GLN A 224 4.56 22.64 15.89
C GLN A 224 4.05 23.88 15.13
N GLY A 225 4.17 23.89 13.80
CA GLY A 225 3.70 25.00 12.95
C GLY A 225 2.20 24.98 12.64
N ILE A 226 1.47 23.97 13.10
CA ILE A 226 0.05 23.78 12.83
C ILE A 226 -0.75 24.21 14.06
N ASP A 227 -1.37 25.39 13.99
CA ASP A 227 -2.04 26.06 15.12
C ASP A 227 -3.54 25.78 15.23
N GLN A 228 -4.07 24.88 14.40
CA GLN A 228 -5.50 24.58 14.45
C GLN A 228 -5.85 23.80 15.75
N PRO A 229 -6.99 24.10 16.41
CA PRO A 229 -7.28 23.64 17.77
C PRO A 229 -7.20 22.13 18.02
N GLU A 230 -7.73 21.29 17.13
CA GLU A 230 -7.69 19.84 17.32
C GLU A 230 -6.28 19.28 17.08
N THR A 231 -5.53 19.90 16.17
CA THR A 231 -4.13 19.55 15.93
C THR A 231 -3.23 19.92 17.11
N VAL A 232 -3.48 21.08 17.76
CA VAL A 232 -2.78 21.48 19.00
C VAL A 232 -3.07 20.46 20.12
N LYS A 233 -4.33 20.07 20.32
CA LYS A 233 -4.71 19.05 21.32
C LYS A 233 -4.03 17.71 21.05
N LEU A 234 -4.00 17.27 19.80
CA LEU A 234 -3.30 16.04 19.41
C LEU A 234 -1.80 16.16 19.72
N ARG A 235 -1.16 17.28 19.37
CA ARG A 235 0.27 17.50 19.67
C ARG A 235 0.56 17.42 21.16
N GLU A 236 -0.27 18.00 22.02
CA GLU A 236 -0.15 17.90 23.48
C GLU A 236 -0.31 16.45 23.97
N GLN A 237 -1.27 15.70 23.42
CA GLN A 237 -1.45 14.29 23.73
C GLN A 237 -0.23 13.45 23.32
N LEU A 238 0.24 13.61 22.08
CA LEU A 238 1.41 12.89 21.57
C LEU A 238 2.66 13.25 22.36
N THR A 239 2.80 14.48 22.83
CA THR A 239 3.89 14.88 23.73
C THR A 239 3.87 14.08 25.04
N LYS A 240 2.69 13.87 25.65
CA LYS A 240 2.55 13.03 26.86
C LYS A 240 2.82 11.56 26.57
N ALA A 241 2.31 11.04 25.45
CA ALA A 241 2.58 9.67 25.01
C ALA A 241 4.09 9.45 24.81
N ASN A 242 4.76 10.44 24.23
CA ASN A 242 6.20 10.41 23.99
C ASN A 242 7.02 10.34 25.29
N GLU A 243 6.63 11.08 26.33
CA GLU A 243 7.24 10.96 27.65
C GLU A 243 7.05 9.57 28.26
N ALA A 244 5.89 8.94 28.03
CA ALA A 244 5.62 7.57 28.49
C ALA A 244 6.47 6.54 27.72
N TRP A 245 6.58 6.67 26.38
CA TRP A 245 7.49 5.84 25.57
C TRP A 245 8.94 5.98 26.02
N LYS A 246 9.40 7.19 26.34
CA LYS A 246 10.73 7.43 26.92
C LYS A 246 10.91 6.72 28.26
N LYS A 247 9.89 6.70 29.13
CA LYS A 247 9.95 5.96 30.40
C LYS A 247 10.02 4.45 30.15
N ALA A 248 9.23 3.93 29.22
CA ALA A 248 9.24 2.51 28.84
C ALA A 248 10.64 2.10 28.34
N ALA A 249 11.23 2.87 27.42
CA ALA A 249 12.58 2.64 26.91
C ALA A 249 13.67 2.58 28.01
N ASN A 250 13.48 3.32 29.12
CA ASN A 250 14.41 3.40 30.24
C ASN A 250 13.94 2.62 31.47
N ALA A 251 12.96 1.72 31.33
CA ALA A 251 12.44 0.94 32.44
C ALA A 251 13.53 0.06 33.06
N ALA A 252 13.55 0.01 34.40
CA ALA A 252 14.51 -0.77 35.18
C ALA A 252 14.15 -2.26 35.22
N ASP A 253 12.86 -2.57 35.13
CA ASP A 253 12.27 -3.90 35.23
C ASP A 253 10.96 -3.96 34.43
N VAL A 254 10.41 -5.17 34.33
CA VAL A 254 9.17 -5.47 33.58
C VAL A 254 7.96 -4.71 34.13
N ASP A 255 7.82 -4.61 35.45
CA ASP A 255 6.70 -3.90 36.08
C ASP A 255 6.72 -2.41 35.72
N SER A 256 7.89 -1.77 35.80
CA SER A 256 8.08 -0.38 35.40
C SER A 256 7.84 -0.19 33.90
N PHE A 257 8.19 -1.18 33.08
CA PHE A 257 7.94 -1.16 31.65
C PHE A 257 6.45 -1.16 31.36
N TYR A 258 5.67 -2.12 31.90
CA TYR A 258 4.23 -2.22 31.66
C TYR A 258 3.48 -0.94 32.05
N ILE A 259 3.80 -0.34 33.21
CA ILE A 259 3.17 0.91 33.66
C ILE A 259 3.41 2.04 32.64
N ALA A 260 4.64 2.15 32.12
CA ALA A 260 4.96 3.18 31.16
C ALA A 260 4.37 2.87 29.77
N TYR A 261 4.46 1.62 29.33
CA TYR A 261 4.01 1.15 28.02
C TYR A 261 2.48 1.27 27.86
N ASP A 262 1.68 0.94 28.87
CA ASP A 262 0.22 1.09 28.82
C ASP A 262 -0.21 2.53 28.51
N ALA A 263 0.36 3.50 29.25
CA ALA A 263 0.10 4.91 29.01
C ALA A 263 0.63 5.39 27.64
N ALA A 264 1.76 4.84 27.21
CA ALA A 264 2.41 5.17 25.95
C ALA A 264 1.60 4.67 24.74
N PHE A 265 1.19 3.40 24.77
CA PHE A 265 0.41 2.72 23.75
C PHE A 265 -1.01 3.30 23.64
N THR A 266 -1.68 3.49 24.78
CA THR A 266 -2.97 4.20 24.84
C THR A 266 -2.85 5.64 24.30
N GLY A 267 -1.69 6.28 24.47
CA GLY A 267 -1.44 7.66 24.03
C GLY A 267 -1.39 7.84 22.51
N ILE A 268 -1.11 6.77 21.76
CA ILE A 268 -1.01 6.76 20.29
C ILE A 268 -2.19 6.08 19.59
N ASP A 269 -3.25 5.76 20.32
CA ASP A 269 -4.49 5.20 19.78
C ASP A 269 -4.98 6.03 18.56
N PRO A 270 -5.16 5.39 17.38
CA PRO A 270 -5.52 6.08 16.14
C PRO A 270 -6.83 6.85 16.24
N SER A 271 -7.80 6.38 17.05
CA SER A 271 -9.09 7.04 17.26
C SER A 271 -8.94 8.46 17.82
N LYS A 272 -7.88 8.71 18.60
CA LYS A 272 -7.59 10.01 19.22
C LYS A 272 -7.09 11.05 18.20
N SER A 273 -6.66 10.60 17.02
CA SER A 273 -6.22 11.49 15.95
C SER A 273 -7.35 11.98 15.03
N VAL A 274 -8.53 11.34 15.08
CA VAL A 274 -9.65 11.58 14.17
C VAL A 274 -10.09 13.05 14.13
N ALA A 275 -10.10 13.73 15.27
CA ALA A 275 -10.49 15.14 15.33
C ALA A 275 -9.51 16.05 14.56
N ALA A 276 -8.20 15.86 14.75
CA ALA A 276 -7.16 16.59 14.02
C ALA A 276 -7.17 16.23 12.52
N ARG A 277 -7.35 14.95 12.18
CA ARG A 277 -7.49 14.51 10.78
C ARG A 277 -8.66 15.18 10.08
N LYS A 278 -9.81 15.26 10.74
CA LYS A 278 -11.00 15.98 10.23
C LYS A 278 -10.71 17.46 10.01
N GLU A 279 -10.05 18.11 10.96
CA GLU A 279 -9.66 19.52 10.88
C GLU A 279 -8.69 19.78 9.71
N LEU A 280 -7.76 18.85 9.46
CA LEU A 280 -6.82 18.87 8.33
C LEU A 280 -7.43 18.41 6.99
N GLY A 281 -8.70 17.98 6.97
CA GLY A 281 -9.37 17.50 5.78
C GLY A 281 -8.85 16.15 5.26
N LEU A 282 -8.33 15.30 6.16
CA LEU A 282 -7.88 13.93 5.90
C LEU A 282 -9.01 12.92 6.16
N SER A 283 -8.84 11.68 5.71
CA SER A 283 -9.78 10.59 5.99
C SER A 283 -9.90 10.36 7.49
N THR A 284 -11.12 10.12 7.97
CA THR A 284 -11.43 9.89 9.39
C THR A 284 -11.86 8.46 9.68
N ALA A 285 -11.86 7.59 8.66
CA ALA A 285 -12.18 6.18 8.81
C ALA A 285 -10.95 5.46 9.36
N VAL A 286 -10.96 5.14 10.65
CA VAL A 286 -9.91 4.32 11.26
C VAL A 286 -9.93 2.94 10.58
N PRO A 287 -8.81 2.46 10.04
CA PRO A 287 -8.71 1.12 9.48
C PRO A 287 -9.11 0.05 10.51
N ALA A 288 -9.76 -1.02 10.08
CA ALA A 288 -10.31 -2.01 10.99
C ALA A 288 -9.22 -2.79 11.74
N ASP A 289 -8.14 -3.14 11.06
CA ASP A 289 -6.93 -3.74 11.60
C ASP A 289 -6.26 -2.83 12.64
N GLU A 290 -6.17 -1.53 12.37
CA GLU A 290 -5.72 -0.55 13.37
C GLU A 290 -6.70 -0.49 14.55
N ALA A 291 -8.02 -0.49 14.33
CA ALA A 291 -8.99 -0.41 15.43
C ALA A 291 -8.95 -1.66 16.34
N GLU A 292 -8.73 -2.84 15.78
CA GLU A 292 -8.67 -4.11 16.52
C GLU A 292 -7.49 -4.15 17.50
N VAL A 293 -6.34 -3.60 17.10
CA VAL A 293 -5.12 -3.57 17.94
C VAL A 293 -5.31 -2.76 19.23
N TRP A 294 -6.16 -1.73 19.22
CA TRP A 294 -6.45 -0.88 20.39
C TRP A 294 -7.81 -1.16 21.06
N ALA A 295 -8.58 -2.15 20.58
CA ALA A 295 -9.87 -2.52 21.16
C ALA A 295 -9.76 -3.49 22.36
N GLY A 296 -8.54 -3.92 22.70
CA GLY A 296 -8.20 -4.86 23.78
C GLY A 296 -8.06 -4.22 25.15
#